data_AF-A0A6M4GRT8-F1
#
_entry.id   AF-A0A6M4GRT8-F1
#
_cell.length_a   1.000
_cell.length_b   1.000
_cell.length_c   1.000
_cell.angle_alpha   90.00
_cell.angle_beta   90.00
_cell.angle_gamma   90.00
#
_symmetry.space_group_name_H-M   'P 1'
#
loop_
_entity.id
_entity.type
_entity.pdbx_description
1 polymer ?
#
loop_
_entity_poly.entity_id
_entity_poly.type
_entity_poly.pdbx_seq_one_letter_code
_entity_poly.pdbx_strand_id
1 'polypeptide(L)'
;MSDIHTDPTVIAAEAPNTGPIHILYLLHGLAPFTAWILAVVAVFVGAVKRDDYRGSWLDTHISWLSRTFWWGLLWIVIASVVTFLMVLTLILAILAWIPFTVLFVWYLYRVIRGWLLLNDKKPAPA
;
A
#
# COMPACT_ATOMS: atom_id res chain seq x y z
N MET A 1 -28.99 22.16 36.67
CA MET A 1 -28.64 20.75 36.44
C MET A 1 -29.26 20.36 35.10
N SER A 2 -28.68 20.84 33.98
CA SER A 2 -29.22 20.59 32.64
C SER A 2 -28.71 19.24 32.18
N ASP A 3 -29.64 18.33 31.95
CA ASP A 3 -29.37 16.97 31.50
C ASP A 3 -28.43 16.99 30.29
N ILE A 4 -27.30 16.31 30.42
CA ILE A 4 -26.46 15.94 29.28
C ILE A 4 -27.29 14.93 28.49
N HIS A 5 -28.16 15.44 27.63
CA HIS A 5 -28.69 14.69 26.50
C HIS A 5 -27.49 14.43 25.58
N THR A 6 -26.72 13.39 25.89
CA THR A 6 -25.78 12.78 24.95
C THR A 6 -26.59 12.34 23.75
N ASP A 7 -26.64 13.22 22.75
CA ASP A 7 -27.19 12.89 21.45
C ASP A 7 -26.40 11.68 20.92
N PRO A 8 -27.05 10.54 20.62
CA PRO A 8 -26.36 9.38 20.07
C PRO A 8 -25.63 9.70 18.75
N THR A 9 -25.97 10.80 18.07
CA THR A 9 -25.22 11.29 16.91
C THR A 9 -23.85 11.88 17.27
N VAL A 10 -23.64 12.40 18.49
CA VAL A 10 -22.35 12.91 18.97
C VAL A 10 -21.41 11.76 19.37
N ILE A 11 -21.95 10.62 19.81
CA ILE A 11 -21.16 9.40 20.07
C ILE A 11 -20.86 8.65 18.76
N ALA A 12 -21.69 8.82 17.73
CA ALA A 12 -21.46 8.34 16.37
C ALA A 12 -20.51 9.23 15.54
N ALA A 13 -20.06 10.37 16.08
CA ALA A 13 -18.96 11.14 15.49
C ALA A 13 -17.65 10.34 15.64
N GLU A 14 -16.95 9.89 14.62
CA GLU A 14 -17.15 9.88 13.18
C GLU A 14 -16.17 8.78 12.75
N ALA A 15 -16.65 7.56 12.44
CA ALA A 15 -15.71 6.50 12.05
C ALA A 15 -14.89 7.01 10.84
N PRO A 16 -13.55 7.07 10.94
CA PRO A 16 -12.75 7.79 9.96
C PRO A 16 -12.98 7.19 8.57
N ASN A 17 -13.20 8.06 7.59
CA ASN A 17 -13.66 7.63 6.26
C ASN A 17 -12.61 6.73 5.57
N THR A 18 -12.93 5.44 5.45
CA THR A 18 -12.03 4.44 4.86
C THR A 18 -12.00 4.46 3.34
N GLY A 19 -12.99 5.11 2.70
CA GLY A 19 -13.16 5.16 1.24
C GLY A 19 -11.90 5.55 0.49
N PRO A 20 -11.23 6.67 0.83
CA PRO A 20 -9.98 7.06 0.19
C PRO A 20 -8.88 6.00 0.32
N ILE A 21 -8.77 5.33 1.47
CA ILE A 21 -7.75 4.30 1.71
C ILE A 21 -8.00 3.07 0.83
N HIS A 22 -9.27 2.68 0.61
CA HIS A 22 -9.60 1.63 -0.37
C HIS A 22 -9.14 1.99 -1.79
N ILE A 23 -9.29 3.26 -2.19
CA ILE A 23 -8.79 3.74 -3.49
C ILE A 23 -7.26 3.64 -3.55
N LEU A 24 -6.55 4.00 -2.48
CA LEU A 24 -5.09 3.86 -2.42
C LEU A 24 -4.63 2.40 -2.58
N TYR A 25 -5.32 1.46 -1.95
CA TYR A 25 -5.07 0.02 -2.11
C TYR A 25 -5.35 -0.46 -3.53
N LEU A 26 -6.45 -0.01 -4.14
CA LEU A 26 -6.80 -0.35 -5.52
C LEU A 26 -5.73 0.16 -6.49
N LEU A 27 -5.30 1.42 -6.34
CA LEU A 27 -4.24 2.00 -7.15
C LEU A 27 -2.91 1.25 -6.98
N HIS A 28 -2.56 0.86 -5.75
CA HIS A 28 -1.37 0.03 -5.51
C HIS A 28 -1.50 -1.35 -6.14
N GLY A 29 -2.67 -2.01 -6.02
CA GLY A 29 -2.91 -3.34 -6.61
C GLY A 29 -2.81 -3.33 -8.14
N LEU A 30 -3.22 -2.24 -8.78
CA LEU A 30 -3.14 -2.05 -10.23
C LEU A 30 -1.77 -1.50 -10.70
N ALA A 31 -0.91 -1.07 -9.78
CA ALA A 31 0.39 -0.47 -10.12
C ALA A 31 1.31 -1.37 -10.96
N PRO A 32 1.44 -2.69 -10.71
CA PRO A 32 2.30 -3.52 -11.53
C PRO A 32 1.90 -3.57 -13.01
N PHE A 33 0.60 -3.43 -13.31
CA PHE A 33 0.07 -3.41 -14.69
C PHE A 33 0.29 -2.08 -15.40
N THR A 34 0.65 -1.03 -14.67
CA THR A 34 0.91 0.32 -15.18
C THR A 34 2.37 0.72 -15.03
N ALA A 35 3.27 -0.27 -14.97
CA ALA A 35 4.70 -0.05 -14.74
C ALA A 35 4.98 0.85 -13.52
N TRP A 36 4.28 0.59 -12.41
CA TRP A 36 4.41 1.29 -11.13
C TRP A 36 3.90 2.74 -11.06
N ILE A 37 3.39 3.31 -12.15
CA ILE A 37 2.90 4.70 -12.19
C ILE A 37 1.77 4.92 -11.17
N LEU A 38 0.80 4.00 -11.08
CA LEU A 38 -0.31 4.16 -10.14
C LEU A 38 0.12 4.07 -8.67
N ALA A 39 1.18 3.33 -8.34
CA ALA A 39 1.71 3.29 -6.97
C ALA A 39 2.33 4.64 -6.58
N VAL A 40 3.03 5.31 -7.51
CA VAL A 40 3.55 6.67 -7.29
C VAL A 40 2.40 7.61 -6.96
N VAL A 41 1.35 7.64 -7.80
CA VAL A 41 0.15 8.48 -7.56
C VAL A 41 -0.47 8.17 -6.21
N ALA A 42 -0.62 6.89 -5.86
CA ALA A 42 -1.21 6.50 -4.58
C ALA A 42 -0.37 6.92 -3.36
N VAL A 43 0.96 6.86 -3.43
CA VAL A 43 1.82 7.37 -2.34
C VAL A 43 1.70 8.88 -2.22
N PHE A 44 1.66 9.62 -3.32
CA PHE A 44 1.47 11.08 -3.28
C PHE A 44 0.11 11.45 -2.69
N VAL A 45 -0.98 10.83 -3.15
CA VAL A 45 -2.32 11.08 -2.60
C VAL A 45 -2.39 10.68 -1.13
N GLY A 46 -1.79 9.55 -0.75
CA GLY A 46 -1.70 9.12 0.64
C GLY A 46 -0.92 10.11 1.51
N ALA A 47 0.19 10.67 1.00
CA ALA A 47 0.98 11.66 1.71
C ALA A 47 0.22 12.98 1.91
N VAL A 48 -0.49 13.47 0.89
CA VAL A 48 -1.31 14.69 0.97
C VAL A 48 -2.48 14.50 1.94
N LYS A 49 -3.16 13.35 1.88
CA LYS A 49 -4.29 13.05 2.78
C LYS A 49 -3.86 12.62 4.18
N ARG A 50 -2.56 12.47 4.44
CA ARG A 50 -2.07 11.92 5.71
C ARG A 50 -2.50 12.78 6.90
N ASP A 51 -2.51 14.10 6.73
CA ASP A 51 -2.85 15.03 7.80
C ASP A 51 -4.31 14.88 8.27
N ASP A 52 -5.23 14.51 7.36
CA ASP A 52 -6.64 14.25 7.67
C ASP A 52 -6.84 13.01 8.57
N TYR A 53 -5.86 12.10 8.59
CA TYR A 53 -5.94 10.80 9.27
C TYR A 53 -5.03 10.67 10.49
N ARG A 54 -4.32 11.74 10.86
CA ARG A 54 -3.38 11.73 11.99
C ARG A 54 -4.07 11.36 13.31
N GLY A 55 -3.43 10.48 14.07
CA GLY A 55 -3.98 9.97 15.34
C GLY A 55 -5.02 8.85 15.17
N SER A 56 -5.37 8.47 13.94
CA SER A 56 -6.25 7.34 13.65
C SER A 56 -5.47 6.09 13.23
N TRP A 57 -6.13 4.93 13.29
CA TRP A 57 -5.59 3.68 12.76
C TRP A 57 -5.42 3.71 11.23
N LEU A 58 -6.01 4.68 10.51
CA LEU A 58 -5.81 4.84 9.05
C LEU A 58 -4.42 5.39 8.69
N ASP A 59 -3.76 6.16 9.56
CA ASP A 59 -2.38 6.62 9.32
C ASP A 59 -1.40 5.43 9.22
N THR A 60 -1.69 4.34 9.94
CA THR A 60 -0.90 3.10 9.82
C THR A 60 -1.00 2.49 8.42
N HIS A 61 -2.13 2.63 7.73
CA HIS A 61 -2.31 2.11 6.37
C HIS A 61 -1.53 2.94 5.34
N ILE A 62 -1.56 4.27 5.48
CA ILE A 62 -0.80 5.18 4.61
C ILE A 62 0.70 4.92 4.75
N SER A 63 1.18 4.76 5.99
CA SER A 63 2.59 4.43 6.25
C SER A 63 2.96 3.02 5.76
N TRP A 64 2.09 2.01 5.91
CA TRP A 64 2.27 0.67 5.36
C TRP A 64 2.39 0.68 3.82
N LEU A 65 1.47 1.36 3.13
CA LEU A 65 1.50 1.54 1.67
C LEU A 65 2.78 2.25 1.24
N SER A 66 3.14 3.35 1.91
CA SER A 66 4.38 4.11 1.63
C SER A 66 5.63 3.24 1.77
N ARG A 67 5.71 2.41 2.81
CA ARG A 67 6.81 1.44 2.95
C ARG A 67 6.79 0.40 1.85
N THR A 68 5.61 -0.04 1.42
CA THR A 68 5.47 -1.04 0.34
C THR A 68 6.02 -0.49 -0.96
N PHE A 69 5.77 0.78 -1.21
CA PHE A 69 6.37 1.50 -2.32
C PHE A 69 7.89 1.55 -2.24
N TRP A 70 8.47 1.99 -1.11
CA TRP A 70 9.94 2.08 -0.98
C TRP A 70 10.65 0.73 -1.08
N TRP A 71 10.09 -0.30 -0.43
CA TRP A 71 10.61 -1.65 -0.55
C TRP A 71 10.43 -2.21 -1.97
N GLY A 72 9.31 -1.92 -2.62
CA GLY A 72 9.08 -2.31 -4.00
C GLY A 72 10.08 -1.64 -4.95
N LEU A 73 10.33 -0.34 -4.79
CA LEU A 73 11.33 0.39 -5.57
C LEU A 73 12.72 -0.20 -5.38
N LEU A 74 13.11 -0.51 -4.14
CA LEU A 74 14.36 -1.21 -3.85
C LEU A 74 14.44 -2.56 -4.57
N TRP A 75 13.37 -3.38 -4.49
CA TRP A 75 13.35 -4.68 -5.15
C TRP A 75 13.33 -4.58 -6.68
N ILE A 76 12.74 -3.54 -7.28
CA ILE A 76 12.84 -3.29 -8.73
C ILE A 76 14.30 -3.06 -9.11
N VAL A 77 15.02 -2.24 -8.35
CA VAL A 77 16.45 -1.98 -8.61
C VAL A 77 17.25 -3.27 -8.48
N ILE A 78 17.05 -4.04 -7.41
CA ILE A 78 17.72 -5.33 -7.20
C ILE A 78 17.39 -6.32 -8.32
N ALA A 79 16.11 -6.49 -8.66
CA ALA A 79 15.67 -7.38 -9.74
C ALA A 79 16.27 -6.97 -11.08
N SER A 80 16.35 -5.67 -11.36
CA SER A 80 16.95 -5.15 -12.59
C SER A 80 18.45 -5.46 -12.67
N VAL A 81 19.19 -5.29 -11.57
CA VAL A 81 20.62 -5.63 -11.50
C VAL A 81 20.83 -7.14 -11.67
N VAL A 82 20.05 -7.96 -10.96
CA VAL A 82 20.12 -9.42 -11.07
C VAL A 82 19.81 -9.88 -12.49
N THR A 83 18.72 -9.38 -13.08
CA THR A 83 18.35 -9.68 -14.47
C THR A 83 19.41 -9.22 -15.46
N PHE A 84 20.01 -8.04 -15.28
CA PHE A 84 21.10 -7.57 -16.14
C PHE A 84 22.31 -8.52 -16.12
N LEU A 85 22.71 -9.01 -14.94
CA LEU A 85 23.80 -9.98 -14.80
C LEU A 85 23.45 -11.35 -15.42
N MET A 86 22.20 -11.80 -15.29
CA MET A 86 21.72 -13.08 -15.85
C MET A 86 21.63 -13.04 -17.38
N VAL A 87 21.25 -11.91 -17.97
CA VAL A 87 21.18 -11.75 -19.43
C VAL A 87 22.56 -11.85 -20.07
N LEU A 88 23.61 -11.34 -19.40
CA LEU A 88 25.00 -11.45 -19.88
C LEU A 88 25.49 -12.90 -20.03
N THR A 89 24.89 -13.84 -19.30
CA THR A 89 25.30 -15.25 -19.27
C THR A 89 24.53 -16.15 -20.24
N LEU A 90 23.68 -15.60 -21.14
CA LEU A 90 22.85 -16.23 -22.21
C LEU A 90 21.98 -17.44 -21.78
N ILE A 91 22.56 -18.45 -21.14
CA ILE A 91 21.91 -19.60 -20.51
C ILE A 91 20.93 -19.16 -19.42
N LEU A 92 21.26 -18.13 -18.64
CA LEU A 92 20.42 -17.62 -17.55
C LEU A 92 19.32 -16.65 -18.01
N ALA A 93 19.30 -16.26 -19.29
CA ALA A 93 18.28 -15.36 -19.84
C ALA A 93 16.85 -15.95 -19.73
N ILE A 94 16.72 -17.28 -19.81
CA ILE A 94 15.44 -17.97 -19.62
C ILE A 94 14.92 -17.83 -18.19
N LEU A 95 15.78 -17.58 -17.20
CA LEU A 95 15.42 -17.45 -15.78
C LEU A 95 15.25 -15.98 -15.35
N ALA A 96 15.50 -15.02 -16.25
CA ALA A 96 15.48 -13.58 -15.98
C ALA A 96 14.11 -13.03 -15.54
N TRP A 97 13.02 -13.78 -15.77
CA TRP A 97 11.66 -13.42 -15.35
C TRP A 97 11.37 -13.79 -13.88
N ILE A 98 12.14 -14.71 -13.27
CA ILE A 98 11.89 -15.17 -11.89
C ILE A 98 11.96 -14.02 -10.87
N PRO A 99 12.99 -13.14 -10.89
CA PRO A 99 13.06 -12.03 -9.93
C PRO A 99 11.82 -11.12 -9.97
N PHE A 100 11.31 -10.84 -11.19
CA PHE A 100 10.13 -10.01 -11.38
C PHE A 100 8.85 -10.70 -10.91
N THR A 101 8.69 -12.02 -11.14
CA THR A 101 7.54 -12.78 -10.63
C THR A 101 7.53 -12.83 -9.10
N VAL A 102 8.70 -13.07 -8.48
CA VAL A 102 8.82 -13.07 -7.01
C VAL A 102 8.46 -11.70 -6.44
N LEU A 103 8.98 -10.62 -7.04
CA LEU A 103 8.63 -9.25 -6.67
C LEU A 103 7.13 -8.98 -6.80
N PHE A 104 6.52 -9.40 -7.93
CA PHE A 104 5.09 -9.22 -8.18
C PHE A 104 4.23 -9.92 -7.12
N VAL A 105 4.52 -11.19 -6.82
CA VAL A 105 3.80 -11.97 -5.81
C VAL A 105 3.98 -11.37 -4.41
N TRP A 106 5.22 -11.01 -4.04
CA TRP A 106 5.52 -10.38 -2.75
C TRP A 106 4.76 -9.06 -2.58
N TYR A 107 4.76 -8.22 -3.61
CA TYR A 107 4.10 -6.92 -3.59
C TYR A 107 2.57 -7.07 -3.47
N LEU A 108 1.95 -7.92 -4.31
CA LEU A 108 0.51 -8.18 -4.24
C LEU A 108 0.10 -8.76 -2.89
N TYR A 109 0.85 -9.74 -2.37
CA TYR A 109 0.62 -10.29 -1.04
C TYR A 109 0.55 -9.20 0.03
N ARG A 110 1.49 -8.24 -0.02
CA ARG A 110 1.57 -7.15 0.97
C ARG A 110 0.42 -6.16 0.87
N VAL A 111 0.02 -5.82 -0.36
CA VAL A 111 -1.11 -4.93 -0.64
C VAL A 111 -2.42 -5.60 -0.21
N ILE A 112 -2.64 -6.85 -0.59
CA ILE A 112 -3.83 -7.64 -0.21
C ILE A 112 -3.90 -7.80 1.32
N ARG A 113 -2.79 -8.14 1.98
CA ARG A 113 -2.75 -8.26 3.44
C ARG A 113 -3.14 -6.97 4.15
N GLY A 114 -2.63 -5.82 3.67
CA GLY A 114 -3.00 -4.51 4.21
C GLY A 114 -4.48 -4.18 3.96
N TRP A 115 -5.00 -4.52 2.79
CA TRP A 115 -6.41 -4.30 2.46
C TRP A 115 -7.35 -5.19 3.27
N LEU A 116 -6.98 -6.45 3.54
CA LEU A 116 -7.76 -7.33 4.42
C LEU A 116 -7.84 -6.77 5.85
N LEU A 117 -6.74 -6.23 6.39
CA LEU A 117 -6.73 -5.58 7.70
C LEU A 117 -7.62 -4.32 7.73
N LEU A 118 -7.62 -3.54 6.65
CA LEU A 118 -8.52 -2.39 6.48
C LEU A 118 -10.00 -2.81 6.53
N ASN A 119 -10.34 -3.90 5.82
CA ASN A 119 -11.70 -4.45 5.81
C ASN A 119 -12.13 -4.96 7.21
N ASP A 120 -11.17 -5.52 7.94
CA ASP A 120 -11.34 -5.95 9.33
C ASP A 120 -11.35 -4.78 10.34
N LYS A 121 -11.18 -3.53 9.89
CA LYS A 121 -11.04 -2.32 10.73
C LYS A 121 -9.90 -2.42 11.76
N LYS A 122 -8.82 -3.12 11.40
CA LYS A 122 -7.62 -3.31 12.24
C LYS A 122 -6.49 -2.42 11.72
N PRO A 123 -5.60 -1.90 12.59
CA PRO A 123 -4.42 -1.16 12.15
C PRO A 123 -3.51 -2.04 11.27
N ALA A 124 -2.87 -1.41 10.29
CA ALA A 124 -1.85 -2.05 9.49
C ALA A 124 -0.59 -2.28 10.34
N PRO A 125 0.25 -3.27 10.00
CA PRO A 125 1.45 -3.55 10.78
C PRO A 125 2.38 -2.33 10.80
N ALA A 126 2.90 -2.02 11.99
CA ALA A 126 3.70 -0.84 12.25
C ALA A 126 5.13 -0.93 11.73
#